data_AF-A0A960XAG3-F1
#
_entry.id   AF-A0A960XAG3-F1
#
_cell.length_a   1.000
_cell.length_b   1.000
_cell.length_c   1.000
_cell.angle_alpha   90.00
_cell.angle_beta   90.00
_cell.angle_gamma   90.00
#
_symmetry.space_group_name_H-M   'P 1'
#
loop_
_entity.id
_entity.type
_entity.pdbx_description
1 polymer ?
#
loop_
_entity_poly.entity_id
_entity_poly.type
_entity_poly.pdbx_seq_one_letter_code
_entity_poly.pdbx_strand_id
1 'polypeptide(L)'
;NVALCFFFFFRLEIASFDPSFAKNVGISLLFFNTLLMFQTALTAIGSFRAVGAFLFLAFLVAPVLTARFFTKRLKPLLFLSCGVAVFASIVSVALSRHFLSVYHLPLSTSGLAVVVLGAFFLGGACRTLKRSR
;
A
#
# COMPACT_ATOMS: atom_id res chain seq x y z
N ASN A 1 -6.63 -0.11 -13.90
CA ASN A 1 -5.95 -0.88 -12.84
C ASN A 1 -6.91 -1.43 -11.79
N VAL A 2 -7.63 -0.60 -11.02
CA VAL A 2 -8.55 -1.09 -9.97
C VAL A 2 -9.66 -2.01 -10.52
N ALA A 3 -10.30 -1.64 -11.64
CA ALA A 3 -11.35 -2.47 -12.25
C ALA A 3 -10.84 -3.86 -12.69
N LEU A 4 -9.63 -3.94 -13.25
CA LEU A 4 -8.99 -5.19 -13.65
C LEU A 4 -8.65 -6.05 -12.42
N CYS A 5 -8.09 -5.45 -11.36
CA CYS A 5 -7.84 -6.15 -10.10
C CYS A 5 -9.13 -6.70 -9.48
N PHE A 6 -10.24 -5.96 -9.56
CA PHE A 6 -11.52 -6.40 -9.00
C PHE A 6 -12.13 -7.54 -9.81
N PHE A 7 -12.17 -7.41 -11.14
CA PHE A 7 -12.74 -8.43 -12.02
C PHE A 7 -11.94 -9.74 -12.02
N PHE A 8 -10.60 -9.65 -11.96
CA PHE A 8 -9.73 -10.82 -11.98
C PHE A 8 -9.27 -11.29 -10.59
N PHE A 9 -9.78 -10.71 -9.49
CA PHE A 9 -9.26 -10.93 -8.13
C PHE A 9 -9.10 -12.41 -7.76
N PHE A 10 -10.12 -13.23 -8.02
CA PHE A 10 -10.10 -14.66 -7.70
C PHE A 10 -9.07 -15.44 -8.52
N ARG A 11 -8.90 -15.11 -9.80
CA ARG A 11 -7.93 -15.76 -10.70
C ARG A 11 -6.49 -15.37 -10.33
N LEU A 12 -6.30 -14.12 -9.91
CA LEU A 12 -5.01 -13.59 -9.44
C LEU A 12 -4.61 -14.19 -8.09
N GLU A 13 -5.57 -14.37 -7.18
CA GLU A 13 -5.39 -15.02 -5.88
C GLU A 13 -4.93 -16.48 -6.05
N ILE A 14 -5.62 -17.26 -6.87
CA ILE A 14 -5.27 -18.67 -7.13
C ILE A 14 -3.91 -18.79 -7.82
N ALA A 15 -3.62 -17.95 -8.82
CA ALA A 15 -2.33 -17.98 -9.51
C ALA A 15 -1.15 -17.62 -8.59
N SER A 16 -1.37 -16.79 -7.56
CA SER A 16 -0.31 -16.35 -6.65
C SER A 16 -0.09 -17.29 -5.46
N PHE A 17 -1.14 -17.93 -4.95
CA PHE A 17 -1.03 -18.83 -3.80
C PHE A 17 -0.77 -20.29 -4.17
N ASP A 18 -1.25 -20.72 -5.34
CA ASP A 18 -1.23 -22.14 -5.70
C ASP A 18 -1.00 -22.36 -7.22
N PRO A 19 0.21 -22.07 -7.72
CA PRO A 19 0.53 -22.13 -9.14
C PRO A 19 0.39 -23.55 -9.73
N SER A 20 0.64 -24.58 -8.91
CA SER A 20 0.48 -25.99 -9.27
C SER A 20 -0.99 -26.35 -9.49
N PHE A 21 -1.87 -25.89 -8.61
CA PHE A 21 -3.33 -26.09 -8.75
C PHE A 21 -3.88 -25.28 -9.93
N ALA A 22 -3.43 -24.04 -10.13
CA ALA A 22 -3.84 -23.21 -11.25
C ALA A 22 -3.53 -23.87 -12.61
N LYS A 23 -2.37 -24.52 -12.73
CA LYS A 23 -1.98 -25.24 -13.95
C LYS A 23 -2.91 -26.44 -14.24
N ASN A 24 -3.34 -27.16 -13.20
CA ASN A 24 -4.25 -28.29 -13.32
C ASN A 24 -5.68 -27.87 -13.68
N VAL A 25 -6.11 -26.66 -13.29
CA VAL A 25 -7.41 -26.07 -13.64
C VAL A 25 -7.41 -25.45 -15.05
N GLY A 26 -6.29 -25.52 -15.79
CA GLY A 26 -6.16 -24.99 -17.15
C GLY A 26 -5.96 -23.47 -17.22
N ILE A 27 -5.59 -22.84 -16.10
CA ILE A 27 -5.28 -21.41 -16.06
C ILE A 27 -3.84 -21.21 -16.53
N SER A 28 -3.63 -20.35 -17.54
CA SER A 28 -2.30 -20.00 -18.03
C SER A 28 -1.57 -19.11 -17.02
N LEU A 29 -0.78 -19.74 -16.14
CA LEU A 29 -0.03 -19.05 -15.08
C LEU A 29 0.85 -17.91 -15.63
N LEU A 30 1.46 -18.13 -16.80
CA LEU A 30 2.33 -17.17 -17.46
C LEU A 30 1.57 -15.89 -17.85
N PHE A 31 0.36 -16.01 -18.39
CA PHE A 31 -0.46 -14.86 -18.78
C PHE A 31 -0.84 -14.00 -17.57
N PHE A 32 -1.33 -14.61 -16.49
CA PHE A 32 -1.76 -13.86 -15.31
C PHE A 32 -0.59 -13.21 -14.56
N ASN A 33 0.56 -13.90 -14.47
CA ASN A 33 1.74 -13.31 -13.84
C ASN A 33 2.31 -12.13 -14.66
N THR A 34 2.37 -12.26 -15.99
CA THR A 34 2.78 -11.17 -16.87
C THR A 34 1.80 -10.00 -16.82
N LEU A 35 0.48 -10.26 -16.79
CA LEU A 35 -0.53 -9.23 -16.65
C LEU A 35 -0.39 -8.45 -15.33
N LEU A 36 -0.16 -9.15 -14.21
CA LEU A 36 0.11 -8.53 -12.91
C LEU A 36 1.37 -7.68 -12.93
N MET A 37 2.48 -8.22 -13.44
CA MET A 37 3.74 -7.47 -13.55
C MET A 37 3.57 -6.21 -14.40
N PHE A 38 2.89 -6.32 -15.55
CA PHE A 38 2.64 -5.17 -16.41
C PHE A 38 1.79 -4.10 -15.70
N GLN A 39 0.69 -4.51 -15.07
CA GLN A 39 -0.21 -3.59 -14.37
C GLN A 39 0.49 -2.86 -13.20
N THR A 40 1.29 -3.59 -12.42
CA THR A 40 2.03 -3.04 -11.28
C THR A 40 3.13 -2.10 -11.76
N ALA A 41 3.88 -2.45 -12.81
CA ALA A 41 4.90 -1.59 -13.40
C ALA A 41 4.31 -0.27 -13.92
N LEU A 42 3.20 -0.32 -14.67
CA LEU A 42 2.53 0.88 -15.16
C LEU A 42 2.11 1.81 -14.01
N THR A 43 1.53 1.25 -12.95
CA THR A 43 1.10 2.02 -11.78
C THR A 43 2.28 2.60 -11.01
N ALA A 44 3.34 1.83 -10.82
CA ALA A 44 4.55 2.24 -10.11
C ALA A 44 5.23 3.41 -10.83
N ILE A 45 5.45 3.30 -12.15
CA ILE A 45 6.09 4.35 -12.95
C ILE A 45 5.25 5.62 -12.96
N GLY A 46 3.92 5.50 -13.14
CA GLY A 46 3.01 6.65 -13.10
C GLY A 46 3.03 7.36 -11.74
N SER A 47 3.02 6.60 -10.65
CA SER A 47 3.04 7.15 -9.28
C SER A 47 4.38 7.80 -8.94
N PHE A 48 5.49 7.16 -9.33
CA PHE A 48 6.84 7.67 -9.13
C PHE A 48 7.05 9.02 -9.80
N ARG A 49 6.56 9.19 -11.04
CA ARG A 49 6.63 10.47 -11.76
C ARG A 49 5.77 11.57 -11.13
N ALA A 50 4.62 11.22 -10.56
CA ALA A 50 3.69 12.20 -9.98
C ALA A 50 4.14 12.72 -8.61
N VAL A 51 4.68 11.84 -7.77
CA VAL A 51 4.91 12.14 -6.34
C VAL A 51 6.40 12.26 -6.00
N GLY A 52 7.26 11.54 -6.73
CA GLY A 52 8.69 11.46 -6.46
C GLY A 52 9.11 10.15 -5.77
N ALA A 53 10.40 9.82 -5.93
CA ALA A 53 10.97 8.53 -5.59
C ALA A 53 10.84 8.12 -4.12
N PHE A 54 11.20 9.02 -3.21
CA PHE A 54 11.27 8.73 -1.78
C PHE A 54 9.89 8.48 -1.17
N LEU A 55 8.90 9.31 -1.55
CA LEU A 55 7.55 9.14 -1.05
C LEU A 55 6.90 7.88 -1.62
N PHE A 56 7.14 7.59 -2.90
CA PHE A 56 6.70 6.35 -3.52
C PHE A 56 7.22 5.11 -2.77
N LEU A 57 8.52 5.06 -2.48
CA LEU A 57 9.13 3.93 -1.79
C LEU A 57 8.55 3.73 -0.37
N ALA A 58 8.33 4.83 0.35
CA ALA A 58 7.72 4.79 1.68
C ALA A 58 6.29 4.22 1.65
N PHE A 59 5.49 4.64 0.67
CA PHE A 59 4.12 4.15 0.48
C PHE A 59 4.04 2.71 -0.01
N LEU A 60 5.08 2.19 -0.66
CA LEU A 60 5.12 0.81 -1.11
C LEU A 60 5.18 -0.17 0.07
N VAL A 61 5.89 0.21 1.15
CA VAL A 61 6.19 -0.70 2.26
C VAL A 61 5.38 -0.39 3.53
N ALA A 62 5.35 0.86 3.98
CA ALA A 62 4.82 1.24 5.30
C ALA A 62 3.33 0.87 5.54
N PRO A 63 2.37 1.19 4.66
CA PRO A 63 0.96 0.88 4.91
C PRO A 63 0.68 -0.63 4.91
N VAL A 64 1.39 -1.41 4.09
CA VAL A 64 1.26 -2.87 4.04
C VAL A 64 1.81 -3.50 5.32
N LEU A 65 2.98 -3.07 5.78
CA LEU A 65 3.56 -3.54 7.04
C LEU A 65 2.65 -3.21 8.23
N THR A 66 2.09 -2.00 8.26
CA THR A 66 1.16 -1.57 9.31
C THR A 66 -0.12 -2.42 9.31
N ALA A 67 -0.68 -2.69 8.13
CA ALA A 67 -1.88 -3.52 7.98
C ALA A 67 -1.65 -4.99 8.40
N ARG A 68 -0.44 -5.54 8.21
CA ARG A 68 -0.10 -6.92 8.60
C ARG A 68 -0.15 -7.17 10.10
N PHE A 69 -0.06 -6.13 10.94
CA PHE A 69 -0.26 -6.29 12.39
C PHE A 69 -1.72 -6.57 12.76
N PHE A 70 -2.67 -6.11 11.93
CA PHE A 70 -4.10 -6.25 12.20
C PHE A 70 -4.73 -7.48 11.56
N THR A 71 -4.22 -7.94 10.41
CA THR A 71 -4.80 -9.09 9.71
C THR A 71 -3.77 -9.97 9.00
N LYS A 72 -4.08 -11.27 8.94
CA LYS A 72 -3.29 -12.29 8.22
C LYS A 72 -3.95 -12.76 6.91
N ARG A 73 -5.19 -12.31 6.62
CA ARG A 73 -5.94 -12.71 5.41
C ARG A 73 -5.67 -11.70 4.28
N LEU A 74 -5.51 -12.18 3.05
CA LEU A 74 -5.08 -11.34 1.91
C LEU A 74 -6.10 -10.24 1.56
N LYS A 75 -7.39 -10.59 1.43
CA LYS A 75 -8.47 -9.64 1.12
C LYS A 75 -8.50 -8.44 2.08
N PRO A 76 -8.67 -8.63 3.40
CA PRO A 76 -8.70 -7.50 4.33
C PRO A 76 -7.36 -6.79 4.41
N LEU A 77 -6.22 -7.46 4.19
CA LEU A 77 -4.91 -6.79 4.16
C LEU A 77 -4.84 -5.73 3.07
N LEU A 78 -5.34 -6.03 1.86
CA LEU A 78 -5.35 -5.09 0.74
C LEU A 78 -6.26 -3.87 1.01
N PHE A 79 -7.44 -4.08 1.60
CA PHE A 79 -8.34 -2.97 1.94
C PHE A 79 -7.76 -2.12 3.08
N LEU A 80 -7.20 -2.75 4.11
CA LEU A 80 -6.65 -2.03 5.26
C LEU A 80 -5.41 -1.22 4.87
N SER A 81 -4.52 -1.75 4.05
CA SER A 81 -3.33 -1.02 3.58
C SER A 81 -3.72 0.19 2.73
N CYS A 82 -4.67 0.03 1.80
CA CYS A 82 -5.23 1.15 1.05
C CYS A 82 -5.86 2.21 1.96
N GLY A 83 -6.65 1.78 2.96
CA GLY A 83 -7.26 2.69 3.94
C GLY A 83 -6.23 3.49 4.73
N VAL A 84 -5.19 2.83 5.23
CA VAL A 84 -4.08 3.48 5.96
C VAL A 84 -3.34 4.47 5.05
N ALA A 85 -3.05 4.10 3.80
CA ALA A 85 -2.35 4.98 2.86
C ALA A 85 -3.16 6.24 2.53
N VAL A 86 -4.47 6.10 2.28
CA VAL A 86 -5.37 7.24 2.02
C VAL A 86 -5.48 8.13 3.25
N PHE A 87 -5.69 7.54 4.43
CA PHE A 87 -5.80 8.29 5.67
C PHE A 87 -4.52 9.08 5.97
N ALA A 88 -3.35 8.44 5.85
CA ALA A 88 -2.06 9.10 6.04
C ALA A 88 -1.86 10.25 5.05
N SER A 89 -2.23 10.07 3.78
CA SER A 89 -2.11 11.13 2.76
C SER A 89 -2.97 12.35 3.10
N ILE A 90 -4.23 12.13 3.47
CA ILE A 90 -5.17 13.21 3.83
C ILE A 90 -4.65 13.98 5.05
N VAL A 91 -4.24 13.25 6.10
CA VAL A 91 -3.73 13.85 7.34
C VAL A 91 -2.47 14.67 7.07
N SER A 92 -1.51 14.14 6.30
CA SER A 92 -0.26 14.85 6.03
C SER A 92 -0.43 16.10 5.18
N VAL A 93 -1.34 16.08 4.21
CA VAL A 93 -1.67 17.27 3.41
C VAL A 93 -2.40 18.31 4.27
N ALA A 94 -3.35 17.89 5.10
CA ALA A 94 -4.06 18.78 6.02
C ALA A 94 -3.10 19.45 7.01
N LEU A 95 -2.17 18.68 7.60
CA LEU A 95 -1.13 19.21 8.48
C LEU A 95 -0.23 20.21 7.73
N SER A 96 0.27 19.83 6.55
CA SER A 96 1.12 20.69 5.72
C SER A 96 0.46 22.04 5.43
N ARG A 97 -0.85 22.05 5.13
CA ARG A 97 -1.61 23.28 4.90
C ARG A 97 -1.82 24.11 6.17
N HIS A 98 -2.07 23.47 7.31
CA HIS A 98 -2.27 24.16 8.57
C HIS A 98 -0.97 24.86 9.05
N PHE A 99 0.16 24.15 8.99
CA PHE A 99 1.47 24.72 9.37
C PHE A 99 1.89 25.89 8.46
N LEU A 100 1.54 25.83 7.17
CA LEU A 100 1.80 26.93 6.24
C LEU A 100 0.97 28.17 6.56
N SER A 101 -0.29 28.01 6.98
CA SER A 101 -1.19 29.13 7.28
C SER A 101 -0.88 29.83 8.61
N VAL A 102 -0.39 29.09 9.61
CA VAL A 102 -0.17 29.63 10.96
C VAL A 102 1.26 30.11 11.15
N TYR A 103 2.24 29.35 10.65
CA TYR A 103 3.66 29.59 10.91
C TYR A 103 4.43 30.07 9.68
N HIS A 104 3.79 30.21 8.53
CA HIS A 104 4.41 30.57 7.24
C HIS A 104 5.62 29.70 6.85
N LEU A 105 5.74 28.50 7.43
CA LEU A 105 6.83 27.57 7.18
C LEU A 105 6.46 26.61 6.04
N PRO A 106 7.20 26.63 4.91
CA PRO A 106 6.99 25.68 3.83
C PRO A 106 7.57 24.32 4.20
N LEU A 107 6.77 23.48 4.86
CA LEU A 107 7.13 22.08 5.12
C LEU A 107 6.85 21.21 3.89
N SER A 108 7.79 20.32 3.58
CA SER A 108 7.64 19.34 2.51
C SER A 108 6.53 18.33 2.84
N THR A 109 5.51 18.26 1.99
CA THR A 109 4.38 17.33 2.12
C THR A 109 4.83 15.88 2.11
N SER A 110 5.89 15.55 1.35
CA SER A 110 6.44 14.19 1.32
C SER A 110 7.12 13.78 2.64
N GLY A 111 7.85 14.70 3.28
CA GLY A 111 8.43 14.47 4.60
C GLY A 111 7.36 14.20 5.66
N LEU A 112 6.31 15.02 5.69
CA LEU A 112 5.20 14.86 6.62
C LEU A 112 4.42 13.56 6.40
N ALA A 113 4.26 13.13 5.15
CA ALA A 113 3.64 11.85 4.81
C ALA A 113 4.43 10.65 5.34
N VAL A 114 5.75 10.68 5.25
CA VAL A 114 6.62 9.64 5.81
C VAL A 114 6.56 9.64 7.34
N VAL A 115 6.57 10.80 7.99
CA VAL A 115 6.48 10.91 9.46
C VAL A 115 5.15 10.36 9.98
N VAL A 116 4.03 10.70 9.34
CA VAL A 116 2.70 10.20 9.74
C VAL A 116 2.60 8.69 9.55
N LEU A 117 3.08 8.15 8.42
CA LEU A 117 3.14 6.71 8.19
C LEU A 117 4.03 6.00 9.22
N GLY A 118 5.21 6.57 9.51
CA GLY A 118 6.14 6.06 10.51
C GLY A 118 5.52 6.04 11.91
N ALA A 119 4.81 7.10 12.30
CA ALA A 119 4.07 7.15 13.56
C ALA A 119 2.97 6.09 13.64
N PHE A 120 2.22 5.88 12.55
CA PHE A 120 1.22 4.81 12.45
C PHE A 120 1.84 3.42 12.59
N PHE A 121 2.97 3.18 11.94
CA PHE A 121 3.71 1.93 12.02
C PHE A 121 4.24 1.67 13.44
N LEU A 122 4.87 2.66 14.07
CA LEU A 122 5.36 2.58 15.46
C LEU A 122 4.21 2.33 16.45
N GLY A 123 3.08 3.01 16.26
CA GLY A 123 1.87 2.78 17.08
C GLY A 123 1.33 1.35 16.93
N GLY A 124 1.35 0.80 15.71
CA GLY A 124 1.02 -0.60 15.44
C GLY A 124 2.01 -1.58 16.11
N ALA A 125 3.30 -1.35 15.93
CA ALA A 125 4.37 -2.18 16.49
C ALA A 125 4.35 -2.20 18.03
N CYS A 126 4.13 -1.04 18.66
CA CYS A 126 4.04 -0.93 20.12
C CYS A 126 2.84 -1.72 20.68
N ARG A 127 1.68 -1.69 19.99
CA ARG A 127 0.51 -2.50 20.36
C ARG A 127 0.76 -4.00 20.24
N THR A 128 1.48 -4.44 19.22
CA THR A 128 1.83 -5.86 19.07
C THR A 128 2.79 -6.33 20.16
N LEU A 129 3.79 -5.52 20.52
CA LEU A 129 4.72 -5.84 21.62
C LEU A 129 4.00 -5.89 22.98
N LYS A 130 3.07 -4.97 23.24
CA LYS A 130 2.28 -4.95 24.49
C LYS A 130 1.30 -6.11 24.63
N ARG A 131 0.93 -6.77 23.53
CA ARG A 131 0.06 -7.95 23.52
C ARG A 131 0.83 -9.27 23.63
N SER A 132 2.16 -9.21 23.55
CA SER A 132 3.06 -10.38 23.68
C SER A 132 3.70 -10.50 25.07
N ARG A 133 3.39 -9.57 25.99
CA ARG A 133 3.57 -9.75 27.44
C ARG A 133 2.21 -9.97 28.07
#